data_AF-A0A1E3HJT6-F1
#
_entry.id   AF-A0A1E3HJT6-F1
#
_cell.length_a   1.000
_cell.length_b   1.000
_cell.length_c   1.000
_cell.angle_alpha   90.00
_cell.angle_beta   90.00
_cell.angle_gamma   90.00
#
_symmetry.space_group_name_H-M   'P 1'
#
loop_
_entity.id
_entity.type
_entity.pdbx_description
1 polymer ?
#
loop_
_entity_poly.entity_id
_entity_poly.type
_entity_poly.pdbx_seq_one_letter_code
_entity_poly.pdbx_strand_id
1 'polypeptide(L)'
;MVAEALLGSLAVLSSVEPLPNDFALRAAAGDWASSTDRLAGGESEGLPDRLIVAWDQLWDARYGLPRTVAESVFGDDNLIEPDEWRDMSGDGWVYFERILLLDRSVSHRFNPLSQQWLKMALDAYQLAPSPDFFTPLRRALLSFYNIPSLTRPSPGMSVNFKRPKIVYVERQSTKRRFEAQVHEDLVKRLERLEKMGEAKVGLAVLEGMEKREQFKLFADADIILGIHGNGLTHELWMPSGGIMIEILPPGDFHYDYAPVSIALGHEHLIWQNDRLFPRDMWLPQNTGNGSLIHDGSSIPLDVDSLITMVEALVKSMTFSYH
;
A
#
# COMPACT_ATOMS: atom_id res chain seq x y z
N MET A 1 -5.80 3.16 5.43
CA MET A 1 -7.06 2.43 5.72
C MET A 1 -7.28 1.30 4.72
N VAL A 2 -7.30 1.56 3.41
CA VAL A 2 -7.45 0.49 2.39
C VAL A 2 -6.29 -0.51 2.41
N ALA A 3 -5.04 -0.04 2.39
CA ALA A 3 -3.86 -0.92 2.44
C ALA A 3 -3.85 -1.82 3.67
N GLU A 4 -4.14 -1.26 4.85
CA GLU A 4 -4.12 -2.00 6.11
C GLU A 4 -5.17 -3.09 6.19
N ALA A 5 -6.41 -2.78 5.80
CA ALA A 5 -7.48 -3.76 5.74
C ALA A 5 -7.20 -4.83 4.68
N LEU A 6 -6.73 -4.43 3.50
CA LEU A 6 -6.49 -5.34 2.38
C LEU A 6 -5.32 -6.30 2.65
N LEU A 7 -4.14 -5.78 2.96
CA LEU A 7 -2.96 -6.61 3.25
C LEU A 7 -3.17 -7.46 4.50
N GLY A 8 -3.80 -6.90 5.54
CA GLY A 8 -4.11 -7.63 6.77
C GLY A 8 -5.05 -8.80 6.53
N SER A 9 -6.11 -8.59 5.75
CA SER A 9 -7.06 -9.66 5.42
C SER A 9 -6.41 -10.76 4.56
N LEU A 10 -5.63 -10.38 3.55
CA LEU A 10 -4.90 -11.35 2.71
C LEU A 10 -3.88 -12.15 3.54
N ALA A 11 -3.16 -11.52 4.46
CA ALA A 11 -2.20 -12.20 5.33
C ALA A 11 -2.89 -13.16 6.32
N VAL A 12 -4.06 -12.80 6.86
CA VAL A 12 -4.85 -13.73 7.67
C VAL A 12 -5.32 -14.92 6.84
N LEU A 13 -5.74 -14.70 5.59
CA LEU A 13 -6.13 -15.78 4.69
C LEU A 13 -4.96 -16.74 4.38
N SER A 14 -3.72 -16.25 4.25
CA SER A 14 -2.56 -17.14 4.05
C SER A 14 -2.21 -18.01 5.26
N SER A 15 -2.75 -17.70 6.44
CA SER A 15 -2.47 -18.45 7.67
C SER A 15 -3.28 -19.74 7.83
N VAL A 16 -4.27 -19.95 6.96
CA VAL A 16 -5.17 -21.10 7.06
C VAL A 16 -5.12 -21.94 5.78
N GLU A 17 -5.18 -23.26 5.95
CA GLU A 17 -5.27 -24.16 4.79
C GLU A 17 -6.59 -23.96 4.05
N PRO A 18 -6.60 -23.97 2.70
CA PRO A 18 -7.83 -23.96 1.92
C PRO A 18 -8.78 -25.07 2.36
N LEU A 19 -10.08 -24.80 2.37
CA LEU A 19 -11.07 -25.84 2.60
C LEU A 19 -11.00 -26.88 1.46
N PRO A 20 -11.18 -28.17 1.76
CA PRO A 20 -11.30 -29.18 0.71
C PRO A 20 -12.44 -28.81 -0.24
N ASN A 21 -12.25 -28.98 -1.55
CA ASN A 21 -13.29 -28.74 -2.58
C ASN A 21 -14.51 -29.72 -2.49
N ASP A 22 -14.67 -30.43 -1.38
CA ASP A 22 -15.73 -31.42 -1.15
C ASP A 22 -17.13 -30.80 -1.16
N PHE A 23 -17.28 -29.50 -0.92
CA PHE A 23 -18.58 -28.83 -0.98
C PHE A 23 -19.11 -28.75 -2.42
N ALA A 24 -18.25 -28.46 -3.40
CA ALA A 24 -18.63 -28.48 -4.82
C ALA A 24 -19.06 -29.89 -5.26
N LEU A 25 -18.39 -30.93 -4.75
CA LEU A 25 -18.73 -32.33 -4.99
C LEU A 25 -20.05 -32.73 -4.33
N ARG A 26 -20.29 -32.33 -3.08
CA ARG A 26 -21.54 -32.60 -2.34
C ARG A 26 -22.74 -31.84 -2.89
N ALA A 27 -22.55 -30.57 -3.27
CA ALA A 27 -23.59 -29.79 -3.93
C ALA A 27 -23.87 -30.30 -5.35
N ALA A 28 -22.86 -30.79 -6.09
CA ALA A 28 -23.07 -31.46 -7.39
C ALA A 28 -23.75 -32.83 -7.26
N ALA A 29 -23.63 -33.49 -6.10
CA ALA A 29 -24.32 -34.73 -5.77
C ALA A 29 -25.81 -34.54 -5.41
N GLY A 30 -26.32 -33.30 -5.40
CA GLY A 30 -27.75 -33.00 -5.26
C GLY A 30 -28.28 -32.89 -3.83
N ASP A 31 -27.39 -32.79 -2.83
CA ASP A 31 -27.79 -32.73 -1.42
C ASP A 31 -28.38 -31.38 -0.97
N TRP A 32 -28.33 -30.33 -1.81
CA TRP A 32 -28.87 -28.99 -1.51
C TRP A 32 -29.50 -28.35 -2.74
N ALA A 33 -30.59 -27.61 -2.54
CA ALA A 33 -31.41 -27.02 -3.60
C ALA A 33 -30.57 -26.16 -4.56
N SER A 34 -30.77 -26.41 -5.86
CA SER A 34 -30.11 -25.73 -6.96
C SER A 34 -30.41 -24.23 -6.96
N SER A 35 -29.42 -23.40 -6.71
CA SER A 35 -29.35 -22.09 -7.35
C SER A 35 -28.36 -22.16 -8.51
N THR A 36 -28.78 -21.64 -9.65
CA THR A 36 -28.12 -21.70 -10.96
C THR A 36 -26.94 -20.73 -11.12
N ASP A 37 -26.50 -20.05 -10.05
CA ASP A 37 -25.37 -19.11 -10.11
C ASP A 37 -24.11 -19.72 -9.49
N ARG A 38 -23.58 -20.73 -10.19
CA ARG A 38 -22.21 -21.20 -9.94
C ARG A 38 -21.25 -20.39 -10.83
N LEU A 39 -20.67 -19.34 -10.28
CA LEU A 39 -19.46 -18.73 -10.84
C LEU A 39 -18.26 -19.56 -10.38
N ALA A 40 -17.63 -20.24 -11.32
CA ALA A 40 -16.37 -20.95 -11.09
C ALA A 40 -15.29 -19.90 -10.75
N GLY A 41 -14.60 -20.08 -9.63
CA GLY A 41 -13.43 -19.28 -9.27
C GLY A 41 -12.42 -19.32 -10.41
N GLY A 42 -11.99 -18.14 -10.85
CA GLY A 42 -10.93 -18.02 -11.85
C GLY A 42 -9.62 -18.54 -11.30
N GLU A 43 -8.67 -18.87 -12.17
CA GLU A 43 -7.28 -19.17 -11.82
C GLU A 43 -6.58 -17.92 -11.25
N SER A 44 -7.01 -17.45 -10.08
CA SER A 44 -6.35 -16.38 -9.35
C SER A 44 -5.19 -17.00 -8.57
N GLU A 45 -4.02 -16.37 -8.62
CA GLU A 45 -2.83 -16.82 -7.90
C GLU A 45 -2.95 -16.58 -6.38
N GLY A 46 -3.87 -17.30 -5.73
CA GLY A 46 -4.07 -17.24 -4.29
C GLY A 46 -4.76 -15.97 -3.78
N LEU A 47 -5.40 -15.18 -4.64
CA LEU A 47 -6.28 -14.09 -4.21
C LEU A 47 -7.70 -14.60 -3.96
N PRO A 48 -8.48 -13.95 -3.08
CA PRO A 48 -9.91 -14.21 -2.97
C PRO A 48 -10.59 -13.99 -4.32
N ASP A 49 -11.51 -14.89 -4.67
CA ASP A 49 -12.28 -14.78 -5.92
C ASP A 49 -13.25 -13.60 -5.91
N ARG A 50 -13.62 -13.09 -4.73
CA ARG A 50 -14.70 -12.12 -4.56
C ARG A 50 -14.42 -11.16 -3.41
N LEU A 51 -14.84 -9.90 -3.58
CA LEU A 51 -14.95 -8.92 -2.51
C LEU A 51 -16.42 -8.60 -2.25
N ILE A 52 -16.81 -8.61 -0.98
CA ILE A 52 -18.16 -8.25 -0.55
C ILE A 52 -18.07 -7.01 0.33
N VAL A 53 -18.76 -5.94 -0.06
CA VAL A 53 -18.97 -4.78 0.78
C VAL A 53 -20.41 -4.77 1.24
N ALA A 54 -20.65 -5.26 2.46
CA ALA A 54 -22.00 -5.62 2.88
C ALA A 54 -22.86 -4.44 3.40
N TRP A 55 -22.25 -3.42 4.02
CA TRP A 55 -23.02 -2.44 4.82
C TRP A 55 -22.60 -0.98 4.66
N ASP A 56 -21.45 -0.69 4.07
CA ASP A 56 -20.97 0.68 3.93
C ASP A 56 -21.33 1.22 2.54
N GLN A 57 -22.37 2.06 2.47
CA GLN A 57 -22.84 2.68 1.22
C GLN A 57 -21.88 3.76 0.67
N LEU A 58 -20.88 4.17 1.46
CA LEU A 58 -19.90 5.20 1.09
C LEU A 58 -18.47 4.66 1.12
N TRP A 59 -18.32 3.34 1.00
CA TRP A 59 -17.04 2.64 1.09
C TRP A 59 -16.00 3.14 0.08
N ASP A 60 -16.46 3.64 -1.06
CA ASP A 60 -15.68 4.14 -2.19
C ASP A 60 -15.55 5.67 -2.24
N ALA A 61 -16.33 6.40 -1.45
CA ALA A 61 -16.55 7.85 -1.57
C ALA A 61 -15.26 8.69 -1.36
N ARG A 62 -14.19 8.10 -0.83
CA ARG A 62 -12.90 8.77 -0.64
C ARG A 62 -12.01 8.62 -1.88
N TYR A 63 -12.03 9.64 -2.73
CA TYR A 63 -11.11 9.84 -3.87
C TYR A 63 -11.14 8.71 -4.93
N GLY A 64 -12.17 7.85 -4.92
CA GLY A 64 -12.41 6.76 -5.88
C GLY A 64 -11.38 5.62 -5.86
N LEU A 65 -10.28 5.75 -5.12
CA LEU A 65 -9.21 4.76 -5.09
C LEU A 65 -9.65 3.39 -4.52
N PRO A 66 -10.48 3.30 -3.46
CA PRO A 66 -10.94 2.00 -2.96
C PRO A 66 -11.70 1.20 -4.02
N ARG A 67 -12.65 1.83 -4.73
CA ARG A 67 -13.41 1.20 -5.81
C ARG A 67 -12.49 0.78 -6.96
N THR A 68 -11.65 1.70 -7.44
CA THR A 68 -10.66 1.38 -8.48
C THR A 68 -9.82 0.15 -8.13
N VAL A 69 -9.32 0.05 -6.90
CA VAL A 69 -8.52 -1.10 -6.46
C VAL A 69 -9.37 -2.36 -6.42
N ALA A 70 -10.60 -2.31 -5.90
CA ALA A 70 -11.50 -3.45 -5.85
C ALA A 70 -11.82 -4.00 -7.26
N GLU A 71 -12.27 -3.12 -8.16
CA GLU A 71 -12.61 -3.47 -9.55
C GLU A 71 -11.38 -4.04 -10.28
N SER A 72 -10.20 -3.44 -10.09
CA SER A 72 -8.98 -3.89 -10.79
C SER A 72 -8.45 -5.23 -10.27
N VAL A 73 -8.71 -5.58 -9.02
CA VAL A 73 -8.18 -6.78 -8.37
C VAL A 73 -9.14 -7.96 -8.49
N PHE A 74 -10.43 -7.72 -8.24
CA PHE A 74 -11.45 -8.77 -8.19
C PHE A 74 -12.25 -8.86 -9.50
N GLY A 75 -12.35 -7.76 -10.24
CA GLY A 75 -13.27 -7.63 -11.37
C GLY A 75 -14.68 -7.25 -10.93
N ASP A 76 -15.40 -6.54 -11.81
CA ASP A 76 -16.73 -6.00 -11.51
C ASP A 76 -17.74 -7.11 -11.14
N ASP A 77 -17.74 -8.23 -11.88
CA ASP A 77 -18.64 -9.37 -11.63
C ASP A 77 -18.39 -10.08 -10.28
N ASN A 78 -17.27 -9.79 -9.63
CA ASN A 78 -16.86 -10.36 -8.35
C ASN A 78 -16.83 -9.32 -7.22
N LEU A 79 -17.40 -8.15 -7.44
CA LEU A 79 -17.62 -7.15 -6.41
C LEU A 79 -19.10 -7.16 -6.03
N ILE A 80 -19.43 -7.61 -4.83
CA ILE A 80 -20.80 -7.52 -4.30
C ILE A 80 -20.94 -6.22 -3.53
N GLU A 81 -21.80 -5.35 -4.02
CA GLU A 81 -22.13 -4.07 -3.40
C GLU A 81 -23.15 -4.20 -2.24
N PRO A 82 -23.29 -3.20 -1.36
CA PRO A 82 -24.17 -3.31 -0.18
C PRO A 82 -25.63 -3.64 -0.50
N ASP A 83 -26.15 -3.11 -1.61
CA ASP A 83 -27.51 -3.37 -2.05
C ASP A 83 -27.70 -4.80 -2.56
N GLU A 84 -26.74 -5.30 -3.34
CA GLU A 84 -26.72 -6.69 -3.81
C GLU A 84 -26.57 -7.66 -2.64
N TRP A 85 -25.70 -7.35 -1.69
CA TRP A 85 -25.56 -8.14 -0.46
C TRP A 85 -26.86 -8.19 0.34
N ARG A 86 -27.55 -7.06 0.50
CA ARG A 86 -28.85 -7.01 1.17
C ARG A 86 -29.87 -7.88 0.46
N ASP A 87 -29.94 -7.81 -0.87
CA ASP A 87 -30.89 -8.59 -1.65
C ASP A 87 -30.57 -10.10 -1.56
N MET A 88 -29.29 -10.48 -1.56
CA MET A 88 -28.84 -11.87 -1.37
C MET A 88 -29.10 -12.41 0.04
N SER A 89 -28.98 -11.56 1.06
CA SER A 89 -29.07 -11.96 2.47
C SER A 89 -30.44 -11.73 3.10
N GLY A 90 -31.33 -10.97 2.45
CA GLY A 90 -32.61 -10.55 2.99
C GLY A 90 -33.68 -11.65 3.06
N ASP A 91 -33.69 -12.55 2.08
CA ASP A 91 -34.74 -13.58 1.93
C ASP A 91 -34.28 -14.99 2.33
N GLY A 92 -33.07 -15.16 2.90
CA GLY A 92 -32.50 -16.47 3.18
C GLY A 92 -31.33 -16.48 4.17
N TRP A 93 -30.77 -17.68 4.39
CA TRP A 93 -29.58 -17.87 5.21
C TRP A 93 -28.33 -17.88 4.33
N VAL A 94 -27.37 -17.00 4.61
CA VAL A 94 -26.02 -17.12 4.04
C VAL A 94 -25.19 -18.02 4.95
N TYR A 95 -24.70 -19.12 4.39
CA TYR A 95 -23.88 -20.09 5.10
C TYR A 95 -22.41 -19.92 4.69
N PHE A 96 -21.53 -19.83 5.69
CA PHE A 96 -20.08 -19.85 5.51
C PHE A 96 -19.52 -21.09 6.20
N GLU A 97 -18.79 -21.93 5.46
CA GLU A 97 -18.11 -23.10 6.02
C GLU A 97 -17.02 -22.72 7.03
N ARG A 98 -16.37 -21.59 6.79
CA ARG A 98 -15.36 -21.00 7.66
C ARG A 98 -15.45 -19.49 7.59
N ILE A 99 -15.34 -18.84 8.75
CA ILE A 99 -15.28 -17.39 8.85
C ILE A 99 -14.00 -17.02 9.59
N LEU A 100 -13.23 -16.10 9.01
CA LEU A 100 -12.15 -15.41 9.70
C LEU A 100 -12.62 -14.00 10.01
N LEU A 101 -12.56 -13.61 11.28
CA LEU A 101 -13.05 -12.30 11.73
C LEU A 101 -11.87 -11.39 12.03
N LEU A 102 -11.83 -10.24 11.37
CA LEU A 102 -10.97 -9.12 11.72
C LEU A 102 -11.85 -7.99 12.26
N ASP A 103 -11.59 -7.57 13.50
CA ASP A 103 -12.35 -6.49 14.14
C ASP A 103 -11.38 -5.43 14.67
N ARG A 104 -11.49 -4.23 14.10
CA ARG A 104 -10.66 -3.08 14.47
C ARG A 104 -10.82 -2.68 15.94
N SER A 105 -12.06 -2.66 16.44
CA SER A 105 -12.37 -2.23 17.81
C SER A 105 -11.85 -3.24 18.83
N VAL A 106 -12.01 -4.54 18.55
CA VAL A 106 -11.47 -5.61 19.39
C VAL A 106 -9.94 -5.56 19.37
N SER A 107 -9.33 -5.43 18.18
CA SER A 107 -7.87 -5.34 18.05
C SER A 107 -7.30 -4.18 18.88
N HIS A 108 -7.80 -2.95 18.73
CA HIS A 108 -7.31 -1.82 19.55
C HIS A 108 -7.59 -1.96 21.05
N ARG A 109 -8.61 -2.72 21.48
CA ARG A 109 -8.93 -2.92 22.90
C ARG A 109 -8.14 -4.03 23.55
N PHE A 110 -7.72 -5.05 22.81
CA PHE A 110 -7.20 -6.29 23.40
C PHE A 110 -5.88 -6.78 22.81
N ASN A 111 -5.41 -6.23 21.69
CA ASN A 111 -4.12 -6.58 21.10
C ASN A 111 -3.01 -5.63 21.60
N PRO A 112 -2.00 -6.13 22.34
CA PRO A 112 -0.90 -5.29 22.83
C PRO A 112 -0.14 -4.56 21.73
N LEU A 113 0.09 -5.21 20.57
CA LEU A 113 0.77 -4.57 19.44
C LEU A 113 -0.07 -3.43 18.88
N SER A 114 -1.39 -3.62 18.76
CA SER A 114 -2.28 -2.57 18.25
C SER A 114 -2.48 -1.42 19.22
N GLN A 115 -2.43 -1.66 20.53
CA GLN A 115 -2.42 -0.62 21.55
C GLN A 115 -1.13 0.20 21.51
N GLN A 116 0.01 -0.50 21.39
CA GLN A 116 1.33 0.11 21.37
C GLN A 116 1.56 0.96 20.10
N TRP A 117 1.15 0.44 18.96
CA TRP A 117 1.45 1.03 17.66
C TRP A 117 0.29 1.79 17.03
N LEU A 118 -0.92 1.68 17.59
CA LEU A 118 -2.15 2.27 17.05
C LEU A 118 -2.47 1.76 15.64
N LYS A 119 -2.19 0.47 15.39
CA LYS A 119 -2.40 -0.22 14.10
C LYS A 119 -3.02 -1.59 14.32
N MET A 120 -4.15 -1.84 13.66
CA MET A 120 -4.97 -3.03 13.95
C MET A 120 -4.44 -4.32 13.32
N ALA A 121 -3.65 -4.21 12.24
CA ALA A 121 -3.25 -5.35 11.40
C ALA A 121 -1.77 -5.75 11.53
N LEU A 122 -1.04 -5.26 12.54
CA LEU A 122 0.40 -5.48 12.63
C LEU A 122 0.81 -6.93 12.84
N ASP A 123 0.06 -7.65 13.66
CA ASP A 123 0.21 -9.08 13.86
C ASP A 123 -0.28 -9.86 12.65
N ALA A 124 -1.39 -9.43 12.04
CA ALA A 124 -1.91 -10.01 10.81
C ALA A 124 -0.87 -9.99 9.68
N TYR A 125 -0.13 -8.90 9.49
CA TYR A 125 0.92 -8.84 8.47
C TYR A 125 2.02 -9.90 8.64
N GLN A 126 2.31 -10.31 9.88
CA GLN A 126 3.34 -11.33 10.16
C GLN A 126 2.90 -12.74 9.76
N LEU A 127 1.62 -12.93 9.45
CA LEU A 127 1.08 -14.19 8.95
C LEU A 127 1.36 -14.41 7.45
N ALA A 128 1.72 -13.36 6.72
CA ALA A 128 2.15 -13.51 5.34
C ALA A 128 3.51 -14.22 5.29
N PRO A 129 3.69 -15.27 4.46
CA PRO A 129 4.91 -16.08 4.47
C PRO A 129 6.15 -15.34 3.95
N SER A 130 5.95 -14.30 3.14
CA SER A 130 7.00 -13.41 2.65
C SER A 130 6.39 -12.13 2.06
N PRO A 131 7.17 -11.06 1.85
CA PRO A 131 6.72 -9.90 1.09
C PRO A 131 6.17 -10.20 -0.30
N ASP A 132 6.71 -11.22 -0.97
CA ASP A 132 6.31 -11.59 -2.33
C ASP A 132 4.92 -12.21 -2.38
N PHE A 133 4.36 -12.62 -1.23
CA PHE A 133 2.97 -13.08 -1.10
C PHE A 133 1.96 -12.07 -1.66
N PHE A 134 2.24 -10.77 -1.58
CA PHE A 134 1.35 -9.73 -2.09
C PHE A 134 1.56 -9.41 -3.59
N THR A 135 2.49 -10.09 -4.26
CA THR A 135 2.75 -9.88 -5.70
C THR A 135 1.52 -10.14 -6.59
N PRO A 136 0.71 -11.19 -6.36
CA PRO A 136 -0.55 -11.40 -7.10
C PRO A 136 -1.48 -10.19 -7.05
N LEU A 137 -1.65 -9.57 -5.86
CA LEU A 137 -2.49 -8.38 -5.69
C LEU A 137 -2.02 -7.23 -6.60
N ARG A 138 -0.72 -6.92 -6.55
CA ARG A 138 -0.11 -5.87 -7.37
C ARG A 138 -0.26 -6.19 -8.86
N ARG A 139 0.01 -7.44 -9.26
CA ARG A 139 -0.07 -7.88 -10.65
C ARG A 139 -1.49 -7.84 -11.21
N ALA A 140 -2.50 -8.24 -10.44
CA ALA A 140 -3.90 -8.15 -10.84
C ALA A 140 -4.26 -6.71 -11.22
N LEU A 141 -3.97 -5.76 -10.32
CA LEU A 141 -4.23 -4.35 -10.57
C LEU A 141 -3.44 -3.79 -11.76
N LEU A 142 -2.13 -4.06 -11.85
CA LEU A 142 -1.32 -3.56 -12.96
C LEU A 142 -1.76 -4.15 -14.31
N SER A 143 -2.13 -5.43 -14.33
CA SER A 143 -2.62 -6.12 -15.53
C SER A 143 -3.93 -5.54 -16.03
N PHE A 144 -4.87 -5.23 -15.13
CA PHE A 144 -6.13 -4.55 -15.47
C PHE A 144 -5.90 -3.25 -16.27
N TYR A 145 -4.85 -2.50 -15.89
CA TYR A 145 -4.46 -1.26 -16.55
C TYR A 145 -3.49 -1.42 -17.73
N ASN A 146 -3.18 -2.64 -18.15
CA ASN A 146 -2.18 -2.97 -19.16
C ASN A 146 -0.81 -2.34 -18.82
N ILE A 147 -0.42 -2.39 -17.55
CA ILE A 147 0.87 -1.93 -17.04
C ILE A 147 1.73 -3.18 -16.77
N PRO A 148 2.96 -3.26 -17.31
CA PRO A 148 3.86 -4.36 -17.00
C PRO A 148 4.16 -4.45 -15.51
N SER A 149 3.94 -5.62 -14.91
CA SER A 149 4.41 -5.90 -13.55
C SER A 149 5.89 -6.26 -13.60
N LEU A 150 6.71 -5.49 -12.88
CA LEU A 150 8.15 -5.72 -12.79
C LEU A 150 8.51 -6.33 -11.44
N THR A 151 9.63 -7.07 -11.41
CA THR A 151 10.17 -7.66 -10.19
C THR A 151 11.55 -7.10 -9.93
N ARG A 152 11.82 -6.77 -8.66
CA ARG A 152 13.14 -6.30 -8.23
C ARG A 152 14.10 -7.49 -8.12
N PRO A 153 15.34 -7.40 -8.60
CA PRO A 153 16.29 -8.50 -8.55
C PRO A 153 16.68 -8.91 -7.13
N SER A 154 16.87 -7.91 -6.27
CA SER A 154 17.09 -8.06 -4.84
C SER A 154 16.69 -6.76 -4.12
N PRO A 155 16.35 -6.82 -2.82
CA PRO A 155 16.06 -5.62 -2.05
C PRO A 155 17.16 -4.56 -2.18
N GLY A 156 16.76 -3.30 -2.36
CA GLY A 156 17.68 -2.18 -2.54
C GLY A 156 18.34 -2.07 -3.91
N MET A 157 18.13 -2.98 -4.86
CA MET A 157 18.64 -2.84 -6.24
C MET A 157 17.62 -2.17 -7.16
N SER A 158 18.07 -1.48 -8.21
CA SER A 158 17.13 -0.94 -9.21
C SER A 158 16.40 -2.04 -9.97
N VAL A 159 15.10 -1.89 -10.17
CA VAL A 159 14.23 -2.80 -10.94
C VAL A 159 14.74 -3.01 -12.37
N ASN A 160 15.39 -2.01 -12.97
CA ASN A 160 15.84 -2.07 -14.36
C ASN A 160 17.36 -2.28 -14.51
N PHE A 161 18.09 -2.53 -13.42
CA PHE A 161 19.56 -2.72 -13.36
C PHE A 161 20.44 -1.60 -13.97
N LYS A 162 19.86 -0.49 -14.41
CA LYS A 162 20.60 0.55 -15.15
C LYS A 162 20.50 1.90 -14.47
N ARG A 163 19.29 2.29 -14.10
CA ARG A 163 19.00 3.64 -13.64
C ARG A 163 17.84 3.63 -12.65
N PRO A 164 18.12 3.90 -11.36
CA PRO A 164 17.10 3.97 -10.33
C PRO A 164 16.00 4.97 -10.68
N LYS A 165 14.76 4.67 -10.33
CA LYS A 165 13.63 5.59 -10.44
C LYS A 165 13.23 6.13 -9.08
N ILE A 166 13.25 7.45 -8.95
CA ILE A 166 12.72 8.18 -7.80
C ILE A 166 11.34 8.70 -8.17
N VAL A 167 10.34 8.44 -7.33
CA VAL A 167 9.02 9.07 -7.40
C VAL A 167 8.86 10.00 -6.22
N TYR A 168 8.81 11.30 -6.47
CA TYR A 168 8.52 12.32 -5.46
C TYR A 168 7.02 12.60 -5.44
N VAL A 169 6.37 12.30 -4.31
CA VAL A 169 4.96 12.60 -4.07
C VAL A 169 4.82 14.06 -3.64
N GLU A 170 4.48 14.90 -4.60
CA GLU A 170 4.28 16.33 -4.40
C GLU A 170 2.92 16.61 -3.76
N ARG A 171 2.89 17.58 -2.84
CA ARG A 171 1.68 17.92 -2.07
C ARG A 171 1.45 19.43 -1.91
N GLN A 172 2.02 20.26 -2.78
CA GLN A 172 1.98 21.73 -2.65
C GLN A 172 0.56 22.30 -2.72
N SER A 173 -0.37 21.61 -3.37
CA SER A 173 -1.81 21.92 -3.40
C SER A 173 -2.56 21.65 -2.08
N THR A 174 -1.92 21.00 -1.10
CA THR A 174 -2.56 20.56 0.14
C THR A 174 -2.14 21.37 1.36
N LYS A 175 -2.76 21.12 2.51
CA LYS A 175 -2.32 21.69 3.80
C LYS A 175 -0.98 21.13 4.29
N ARG A 176 -0.57 19.95 3.82
CA ARG A 176 0.68 19.29 4.20
C ARG A 176 1.71 19.50 3.11
N ARG A 177 2.44 20.60 3.20
CA ARG A 177 3.33 21.08 2.14
C ARG A 177 4.62 21.66 2.71
N PHE A 178 5.62 21.79 1.86
CA PHE A 178 6.81 22.56 2.17
C PHE A 178 6.54 24.05 1.99
N GLU A 179 7.43 24.86 2.54
CA GLU A 179 7.58 26.25 2.09
C GLU A 179 7.97 26.26 0.59
N ALA A 180 7.57 27.30 -0.14
CA ALA A 180 7.62 27.29 -1.60
C ALA A 180 9.07 27.17 -2.11
N GLN A 181 9.99 27.93 -1.53
CA GLN A 181 11.40 27.90 -1.93
C GLN A 181 12.03 26.53 -1.65
N VAL A 182 11.74 25.94 -0.49
CA VAL A 182 12.21 24.60 -0.12
C VAL A 182 11.74 23.54 -1.13
N HIS A 183 10.47 23.61 -1.56
CA HIS A 183 9.95 22.71 -2.59
C HIS A 183 10.63 22.92 -3.95
N GLU A 184 10.76 24.16 -4.41
CA GLU A 184 11.41 24.48 -5.68
C GLU A 184 12.86 24.00 -5.71
N ASP A 185 13.60 24.18 -4.61
CA ASP A 185 14.97 23.70 -4.46
C ASP A 185 15.03 22.17 -4.48
N LEU A 186 14.10 21.47 -3.81
CA LEU A 186 14.01 20.01 -3.86
C LEU A 186 13.77 19.50 -5.28
N VAL A 187 12.77 20.04 -5.98
CA VAL A 187 12.45 19.66 -7.36
C VAL A 187 13.65 19.89 -8.27
N LYS A 188 14.27 21.07 -8.20
CA LYS A 188 15.45 21.42 -8.99
C LYS A 188 16.62 20.45 -8.76
N ARG A 189 16.82 19.99 -7.52
CA ARG A 189 17.86 19.02 -7.17
C ARG A 189 17.56 17.62 -7.68
N LEU A 190 16.32 17.17 -7.59
CA LEU A 190 15.88 15.89 -8.18
C LEU A 190 16.02 15.93 -9.72
N GLU A 191 15.54 16.97 -10.39
CA GLU A 191 15.71 17.15 -11.84
C GLU A 191 17.18 17.15 -12.27
N ARG A 192 18.09 17.64 -11.43
CA ARG A 192 19.52 17.60 -11.71
C ARG A 192 20.04 16.16 -11.76
N LEU A 193 19.61 15.29 -10.86
CA LEU A 193 19.92 13.85 -10.92
C LEU A 193 19.41 13.24 -12.23
N GLU A 194 18.26 13.70 -12.71
CA GLU A 194 17.72 13.28 -13.99
C GLU A 194 18.54 13.79 -15.19
N LYS A 195 18.93 15.06 -15.18
CA LYS A 195 19.78 15.66 -16.23
C LYS A 195 21.17 15.04 -16.28
N MET A 196 21.69 14.60 -15.14
CA MET A 196 23.00 13.93 -15.02
C MET A 196 22.95 12.44 -15.38
N GLY A 197 21.77 11.87 -15.64
CA GLY A 197 21.64 10.45 -15.99
C GLY A 197 21.68 9.49 -14.80
N GLU A 198 21.75 9.99 -13.56
CA GLU A 198 21.93 9.16 -12.35
C GLU A 198 20.66 8.42 -11.95
N ALA A 199 19.51 9.10 -12.00
CA ALA A 199 18.21 8.51 -11.67
C ALA A 199 17.11 9.07 -12.58
N LYS A 200 16.07 8.30 -12.89
CA LYS A 200 14.83 8.84 -13.48
C LYS A 200 14.01 9.48 -12.37
N VAL A 201 13.35 10.59 -12.66
CA VAL A 201 12.54 11.29 -11.66
C VAL A 201 11.09 11.41 -12.12
N GLY A 202 10.17 10.94 -11.29
CA GLY A 202 8.74 11.12 -11.46
C GLY A 202 8.20 12.09 -10.42
N LEU A 203 7.64 13.21 -10.86
CA LEU A 203 6.89 14.13 -9.99
C LEU A 203 5.43 13.70 -9.96
N ALA A 204 4.95 13.29 -8.79
CA ALA A 204 3.61 12.76 -8.59
C ALA A 204 2.70 13.79 -7.92
N VAL A 205 2.06 14.64 -8.71
CA VAL A 205 0.94 15.50 -8.27
C VAL A 205 -0.34 14.67 -8.39
N LEU A 206 -0.58 13.80 -7.42
CA LEU A 206 -1.64 12.78 -7.51
C LEU A 206 -3.04 13.38 -7.65
N GLU A 207 -3.25 14.58 -7.12
CA GLU A 207 -4.48 15.37 -7.23
C GLU A 207 -4.61 15.90 -8.66
N GLY A 208 -5.26 15.12 -9.53
CA GLY A 208 -5.49 15.45 -10.93
C GLY A 208 -4.87 14.48 -11.93
N MET A 209 -4.08 13.51 -11.47
CA MET A 209 -3.60 12.42 -12.32
C MET A 209 -4.66 11.35 -12.55
N GLU A 210 -4.74 10.82 -13.77
CA GLU A 210 -5.54 9.65 -14.08
C GLU A 210 -5.04 8.41 -13.32
N LYS A 211 -5.94 7.52 -12.88
CA LYS A 211 -5.57 6.36 -12.04
C LYS A 211 -4.50 5.48 -12.68
N ARG A 212 -4.65 5.20 -13.98
CA ARG A 212 -3.65 4.46 -14.76
C ARG A 212 -2.27 5.11 -14.74
N GLU A 213 -2.21 6.44 -14.83
CA GLU A 213 -0.96 7.19 -14.81
C GLU A 213 -0.33 7.16 -13.42
N GLN A 214 -1.15 7.26 -12.36
CA GLN A 214 -0.68 7.05 -10.99
C GLN A 214 -0.04 5.66 -10.87
N PHE A 215 -0.76 4.59 -11.17
CA PHE A 215 -0.24 3.22 -11.05
C PHE A 215 1.02 3.00 -11.88
N LYS A 216 1.06 3.50 -13.12
CA LYS A 216 2.23 3.40 -13.99
C LYS A 216 3.44 4.16 -13.44
N LEU A 217 3.22 5.28 -12.75
CA LEU A 217 4.30 6.05 -12.14
C LEU A 217 5.00 5.29 -11.01
N PHE A 218 4.27 4.48 -10.24
CA PHE A 218 4.83 3.72 -9.12
C PHE A 218 5.26 2.29 -9.50
N ALA A 219 4.73 1.71 -10.58
CA ALA A 219 4.95 0.32 -11.00
C ALA A 219 6.42 -0.10 -11.20
N ASP A 220 7.30 0.86 -11.49
CA ASP A 220 8.75 0.68 -11.67
C ASP A 220 9.58 1.59 -10.76
N ALA A 221 8.99 2.09 -9.66
CA ALA A 221 9.70 2.90 -8.68
C ALA A 221 10.76 2.07 -7.92
N ASP A 222 11.88 2.72 -7.61
CA ASP A 222 12.93 2.19 -6.75
C ASP A 222 12.96 2.91 -5.40
N ILE A 223 12.71 4.22 -5.44
CA ILE A 223 12.57 5.09 -4.28
C ILE A 223 11.25 5.84 -4.41
N ILE A 224 10.41 5.80 -3.38
CA ILE A 224 9.31 6.75 -3.20
C ILE A 224 9.74 7.74 -2.11
N LEU A 225 9.51 9.02 -2.33
CA LEU A 225 9.86 10.11 -1.41
C LEU A 225 8.67 11.04 -1.26
N GLY A 226 8.32 11.46 -0.05
CA GLY A 226 7.28 12.49 0.10
C GLY A 226 6.90 12.78 1.55
N ILE A 227 6.13 13.85 1.72
CA ILE A 227 5.52 14.21 3.01
C ILE A 227 4.47 13.17 3.39
N HIS A 228 4.50 12.72 4.64
CA HIS A 228 3.56 11.77 5.23
C HIS A 228 2.08 12.04 4.82
N GLY A 229 1.43 10.97 4.35
CA GLY A 229 0.00 10.89 4.12
C GLY A 229 -0.36 10.05 2.90
N ASN A 230 -1.66 10.03 2.57
CA ASN A 230 -2.27 8.96 1.76
C ASN A 230 -1.63 8.72 0.37
N GLY A 231 -0.92 9.69 -0.19
CA GLY A 231 -0.17 9.50 -1.43
C GLY A 231 0.89 8.39 -1.32
N LEU A 232 1.45 8.18 -0.13
CA LEU A 232 2.46 7.15 0.12
C LEU A 232 1.90 5.72 0.06
N THR A 233 0.56 5.54 0.13
CA THR A 233 -0.08 4.23 -0.07
C THR A 233 0.19 3.64 -1.46
N HIS A 234 0.65 4.44 -2.43
CA HIS A 234 1.05 3.95 -3.74
C HIS A 234 2.29 3.03 -3.71
N GLU A 235 2.96 2.90 -2.57
CA GLU A 235 3.98 1.85 -2.37
C GLU A 235 3.45 0.44 -2.64
N LEU A 236 2.14 0.19 -2.48
CA LEU A 236 1.49 -1.08 -2.88
C LEU A 236 1.79 -1.48 -4.33
N TRP A 237 2.03 -0.50 -5.20
CA TRP A 237 2.26 -0.70 -6.63
C TRP A 237 3.74 -0.75 -6.98
N MET A 238 4.61 -0.40 -6.05
CA MET A 238 6.05 -0.51 -6.19
C MET A 238 6.48 -1.99 -6.09
N PRO A 239 7.45 -2.46 -6.89
CA PRO A 239 8.02 -3.78 -6.70
C PRO A 239 8.66 -3.93 -5.30
N SER A 240 8.41 -5.06 -4.64
CA SER A 240 8.95 -5.40 -3.31
C SER A 240 10.46 -5.13 -3.20
N GLY A 241 10.93 -4.78 -2.00
CA GLY A 241 12.34 -4.44 -1.78
C GLY A 241 12.78 -3.03 -2.18
N GLY A 242 11.86 -2.12 -2.54
CA GLY A 242 12.16 -0.70 -2.77
C GLY A 242 12.42 0.08 -1.47
N ILE A 243 12.64 1.40 -1.60
CA ILE A 243 12.86 2.29 -0.45
C ILE A 243 11.76 3.35 -0.38
N MET A 244 11.17 3.51 0.80
CA MET A 244 10.20 4.56 1.12
C MET A 244 10.86 5.57 2.05
N ILE A 245 11.06 6.80 1.58
CA ILE A 245 11.51 7.95 2.36
C ILE A 245 10.29 8.82 2.74
N GLU A 246 9.81 8.65 3.96
CA GLU A 246 8.70 9.41 4.52
C GLU A 246 9.21 10.64 5.27
N ILE A 247 8.74 11.83 4.87
CA ILE A 247 9.11 13.09 5.52
C ILE A 247 8.03 13.47 6.54
N LEU A 248 8.45 13.64 7.79
CA LEU A 248 7.61 14.09 8.90
C LEU A 248 8.16 15.40 9.50
N PRO A 249 7.31 16.26 10.07
CA PRO A 249 7.79 17.42 10.80
C PRO A 249 8.58 17.00 12.05
N PRO A 250 9.64 17.73 12.43
CA PRO A 250 10.36 17.46 13.67
C PRO A 250 9.44 17.46 14.89
N GLY A 251 9.59 16.44 15.74
CA GLY A 251 8.76 16.26 16.93
C GLY A 251 7.40 15.59 16.66
N ASP A 252 7.14 15.16 15.43
CA ASP A 252 5.96 14.38 15.07
C ASP A 252 6.36 12.98 14.57
N PHE A 253 5.53 11.98 14.86
CA PHE A 253 5.75 10.60 14.47
C PHE A 253 4.43 9.87 14.22
N HIS A 254 4.37 9.16 13.09
CA HIS A 254 3.24 8.32 12.72
C HIS A 254 3.71 6.99 12.15
N TYR A 255 3.22 5.88 12.72
CA TYR A 255 3.54 4.54 12.26
C TYR A 255 2.57 4.03 11.17
N ASP A 256 2.15 4.90 10.25
CA ASP A 256 1.05 4.60 9.32
C ASP A 256 1.53 3.77 8.11
N TYR A 257 2.60 4.20 7.45
CA TYR A 257 3.07 3.59 6.20
C TYR A 257 4.26 2.65 6.44
N ALA A 258 5.09 2.91 7.46
CA ALA A 258 6.15 1.99 7.88
C ALA A 258 5.73 0.51 7.98
N PRO A 259 4.59 0.14 8.60
CA PRO A 259 4.21 -1.27 8.66
C PRO A 259 3.71 -1.83 7.31
N VAL A 260 3.18 -0.98 6.41
CA VAL A 260 2.85 -1.37 5.03
C VAL A 260 4.14 -1.63 4.25
N SER A 261 5.11 -0.72 4.32
CA SER A 261 6.44 -0.91 3.75
C SER A 261 7.08 -2.22 4.22
N ILE A 262 7.04 -2.51 5.53
CA ILE A 262 7.58 -3.75 6.10
C ILE A 262 6.87 -4.98 5.53
N ALA A 263 5.53 -4.97 5.45
CA ALA A 263 4.76 -6.06 4.88
C ALA A 263 5.09 -6.32 3.41
N LEU A 264 5.42 -5.26 2.65
CA LEU A 264 5.84 -5.31 1.24
C LEU A 264 7.36 -5.47 1.07
N GLY A 265 8.11 -5.64 2.16
CA GLY A 265 9.56 -5.83 2.14
C GLY A 265 10.35 -4.60 1.71
N HIS A 266 9.75 -3.41 1.73
CA HIS A 266 10.43 -2.15 1.48
C HIS A 266 11.23 -1.69 2.69
N GLU A 267 12.35 -1.03 2.44
CA GLU A 267 13.04 -0.28 3.48
C GLU A 267 12.31 1.04 3.74
N HIS A 268 11.81 1.24 4.95
CA HIS A 268 11.13 2.47 5.34
C HIS A 268 12.07 3.37 6.15
N LEU A 269 12.36 4.55 5.61
CA LEU A 269 13.19 5.60 6.19
C LEU A 269 12.30 6.79 6.55
N ILE A 270 12.38 7.26 7.79
CA ILE A 270 11.69 8.48 8.21
C ILE A 270 12.70 9.61 8.26
N TRP A 271 12.42 10.71 7.58
CA TRP A 271 13.26 11.89 7.55
C TRP A 271 12.58 13.05 8.28
N GLN A 272 13.33 13.75 9.14
CA GLN A 272 12.87 14.95 9.85
C GLN A 272 13.88 16.07 9.65
N ASN A 273 13.48 17.13 8.93
CA ASN A 273 14.30 18.29 8.60
C ASN A 273 15.62 17.94 7.87
N ASP A 274 16.67 17.61 8.61
CA ASP A 274 18.06 17.44 8.17
C ASP A 274 18.64 16.05 8.50
N ARG A 275 17.83 15.15 9.06
CA ARG A 275 18.31 13.86 9.56
C ARG A 275 17.34 12.71 9.34
N LEU A 276 17.92 11.51 9.29
CA LEU A 276 17.19 10.27 9.44
C LEU A 276 16.69 10.17 10.90
N PHE A 277 15.39 9.98 11.07
CA PHE A 277 14.78 9.74 12.37
C PHE A 277 15.09 8.30 12.83
N PRO A 278 15.77 8.13 13.96
CA PRO A 278 16.36 6.84 14.30
C PRO A 278 15.29 5.84 14.75
N ARG A 279 15.45 4.57 14.35
CA ARG A 279 14.45 3.50 14.54
C ARG A 279 14.12 3.22 16.01
N ASP A 280 15.08 3.40 16.91
CA ASP A 280 14.90 3.24 18.36
C ASP A 280 13.99 4.32 18.97
N MET A 281 13.80 5.45 18.28
CA MET A 281 12.90 6.53 18.70
C MET A 281 11.48 6.39 18.16
N TRP A 282 11.20 5.43 17.28
CA TRP A 282 9.88 5.23 16.67
C TRP A 282 8.82 4.92 17.72
N LEU A 283 9.07 3.92 18.56
CA LEU A 283 8.14 3.55 19.61
C LEU A 283 7.99 4.64 20.69
N PRO A 284 9.08 5.20 21.27
CA PRO A 284 8.97 6.28 22.25
C PRO A 284 8.19 7.51 21.78
N GLN A 285 8.20 7.80 20.47
CA GLN A 285 7.47 8.94 19.91
C GLN A 285 6.10 8.60 19.32
N ASN A 286 5.70 7.32 19.33
CA ASN A 286 4.37 6.90 18.90
C ASN A 286 3.28 7.19 19.94
N THR A 287 3.05 8.48 20.19
CA THR A 287 2.16 8.97 21.24
C THR A 287 0.69 9.11 20.79
N GLY A 288 0.41 8.89 19.50
CA GLY A 288 -0.93 9.06 18.92
C GLY A 288 -1.39 10.51 18.75
N ASN A 289 -0.55 11.49 19.11
CA ASN A 289 -0.86 12.91 19.12
C ASN A 289 -0.18 13.65 17.97
N GLY A 290 -0.33 13.16 16.74
CA GLY A 290 0.29 13.75 15.56
C GLY A 290 -0.38 15.04 15.09
N SER A 291 -0.24 16.09 15.89
CA SER A 291 -0.91 17.37 15.68
C SER A 291 -0.20 18.25 14.65
N LEU A 292 1.13 18.16 14.55
CA LEU A 292 1.94 19.07 13.73
C LEU A 292 1.71 18.82 12.24
N ILE A 293 1.51 17.56 11.84
CA ILE A 293 1.19 17.26 10.43
C ILE A 293 -0.24 17.65 10.02
N HIS A 294 -1.06 18.16 10.93
CA HIS A 294 -2.46 18.53 10.67
C HIS A 294 -2.77 20.01 10.94
N ASP A 295 -1.85 20.75 11.55
CA ASP A 295 -2.06 22.17 11.90
C ASP A 295 -1.95 23.13 10.70
N GLY A 296 -1.41 22.65 9.58
CA GLY A 296 -1.25 23.43 8.34
C GLY A 296 0.02 24.28 8.30
N SER A 297 0.91 24.14 9.29
CA SER A 297 2.26 24.67 9.23
C SER A 297 3.06 24.04 8.09
N SER A 298 3.98 24.82 7.51
CA SER A 298 4.90 24.28 6.53
C SER A 298 5.86 23.32 7.20
N ILE A 299 6.09 22.17 6.58
CA ILE A 299 7.03 21.17 7.10
C ILE A 299 8.45 21.62 6.74
N PRO A 300 9.37 21.72 7.71
CA PRO A 300 10.74 22.12 7.42
C PRO A 300 11.53 20.97 6.77
N LEU A 301 12.42 21.30 5.86
CA LEU A 301 13.30 20.35 5.18
C LEU A 301 14.62 21.04 4.81
N ASP A 302 15.73 20.45 5.23
CA ASP A 302 17.05 20.76 4.69
C ASP A 302 17.27 19.94 3.42
N VAL A 303 17.15 20.60 2.26
CA VAL A 303 17.20 19.96 0.95
C VAL A 303 18.58 19.35 0.68
N ASP A 304 19.66 20.00 1.12
CA ASP A 304 21.02 19.54 0.89
C ASP A 304 21.30 18.20 1.57
N SER A 305 20.93 18.06 2.84
CA SER A 305 21.11 16.84 3.63
C SER A 305 20.26 15.70 3.07
N LEU A 306 18.99 15.97 2.73
CA LEU A 306 18.13 14.96 2.12
C LEU A 306 18.69 14.49 0.78
N ILE A 307 19.08 15.41 -0.11
CA ILE A 307 19.58 15.05 -1.44
C ILE A 307 20.92 14.30 -1.35
N THR A 308 21.78 14.65 -0.39
CA THR A 308 23.01 13.88 -0.13
C THR A 308 22.69 12.42 0.20
N MET A 309 21.67 12.17 1.02
CA MET A 309 21.21 10.82 1.34
C MET A 309 20.59 10.11 0.12
N VAL A 310 19.74 10.80 -0.64
CA VAL A 310 19.13 10.25 -1.88
C VAL A 310 20.19 9.88 -2.92
N GLU A 311 21.20 10.72 -3.13
CA GLU A 311 22.34 10.44 -4.02
C GLU A 311 23.13 9.20 -3.58
N ALA A 312 23.33 9.02 -2.27
CA ALA A 312 23.99 7.84 -1.73
C ALA A 312 23.18 6.57 -1.98
N LEU A 313 21.85 6.62 -1.81
CA LEU A 313 20.95 5.52 -2.15
C LEU A 313 20.99 5.20 -3.65
N VAL A 314 20.81 6.19 -4.53
CA VAL A 314 20.87 5.99 -5.98
C VAL A 314 22.16 5.30 -6.40
N LYS A 315 23.30 5.71 -5.84
CA LYS A 315 24.59 5.06 -6.10
C LYS A 315 24.57 3.61 -5.64
N SER A 316 24.15 3.31 -4.42
CA SER A 316 24.14 1.93 -3.90
C SER A 316 23.26 0.97 -4.73
N MET A 317 22.15 1.44 -5.31
CA MET A 317 21.24 0.64 -6.13
C MET A 317 21.81 0.19 -7.49
N THR A 318 22.91 0.82 -7.93
CA THR A 318 23.54 0.57 -9.24
C THR A 318 24.86 -0.18 -9.12
N PHE A 319 25.40 -0.34 -7.91
CA PHE A 319 26.60 -1.14 -7.68
C PHE A 319 26.29 -2.63 -7.82
N SER A 320 26.62 -3.19 -8.98
CA SER A 320 26.71 -4.63 -9.15
C SER A 320 28.04 -5.11 -8.56
N TYR A 321 28.03 -6.08 -7.65
CA TYR A 321 29.23 -6.88 -7.40
C TYR A 321 29.56 -7.60 -8.72
N HIS A 322 30.63 -7.18 -9.38
CA HIS A 322 31.29 -7.96 -10.42
C HIS A 322 32.17 -9.03 -9.77
#